data_AF-A0A4R0XRF2-F1
#
_entry.id   AF-A0A4R0XRF2-F1
#
_cell.length_a   1.000
_cell.length_b   1.000
_cell.length_c   1.000
_cell.angle_alpha   90.00
_cell.angle_beta   90.00
_cell.angle_gamma   90.00
#
_symmetry.space_group_name_H-M   'P 1'
#
loop_
_entity.id
_entity.type
_entity.pdbx_description
1 polymer ?
#
loop_
_entity_poly.entity_id
_entity_poly.type
_entity_poly.pdbx_seq_one_letter_code
_entity_poly.pdbx_strand_id
1 'polypeptide(L)'
;MKTRHSTYPIGKLLLHVIDQSGLDPKTCFAELGFTNFSKAIERLDRWLGYGEGNALLLERLQSSRFAIDANLLRQVMAENDVLLQRKREAATKHEENAARKGFEPRLEVIPEFSRPTQITMFSLTGGNRRFGTGLPNGISAWPWDDQLAYLKRVVPESFAKHQGRTYFTGKIVGYLYRATFDSEPVQLTVTGDLVTQEEPLSLAVSYLRLR
;
A
#
# COMPACT_ATOMS: atom_id res chain seq x y z
N MET A 1 11.19 9.00 -35.19
CA MET A 1 10.45 9.02 -33.91
C MET A 1 10.46 7.62 -33.32
N LYS A 2 10.61 7.46 -31.98
CA LYS A 2 10.44 6.15 -31.34
C LYS A 2 9.01 5.65 -31.58
N THR A 3 8.86 4.39 -32.00
CA THR A 3 7.55 3.76 -32.12
C THR A 3 6.92 3.69 -30.74
N ARG A 4 5.78 4.39 -30.56
CA ARG A 4 5.03 4.38 -29.30
C ARG A 4 4.01 3.27 -29.37
N HIS A 5 3.88 2.52 -28.28
CA HIS A 5 2.89 1.46 -28.14
C HIS A 5 2.23 1.56 -26.77
N SER A 6 0.96 1.17 -26.69
CA SER A 6 0.25 1.05 -25.42
C SER A 6 -0.54 -0.25 -25.36
N THR A 7 -0.53 -0.86 -24.18
CA THR A 7 -1.39 -2.00 -23.86
C THR A 7 -2.75 -1.57 -23.32
N TYR A 8 -2.92 -0.28 -23.02
CA TYR A 8 -4.14 0.29 -22.45
C TYR A 8 -5.10 0.75 -23.56
N PRO A 9 -6.42 0.47 -23.45
CA PRO A 9 -7.42 0.90 -24.42
C PRO A 9 -7.35 2.40 -24.72
N ILE A 10 -7.27 3.24 -23.68
CA ILE A 10 -7.18 4.69 -23.84
C ILE A 10 -5.88 5.12 -24.53
N GLY A 11 -4.76 4.48 -24.21
CA GLY A 11 -3.49 4.75 -24.86
C GLY A 11 -3.49 4.41 -26.35
N LYS A 12 -4.15 3.30 -26.73
CA LYS A 12 -4.34 2.94 -28.15
C LYS A 12 -5.21 3.95 -28.89
N LEU A 13 -6.31 4.40 -28.27
CA LEU A 13 -7.17 5.43 -28.84
C LEU A 13 -6.39 6.74 -29.08
N LEU A 14 -5.60 7.18 -28.10
CA LEU A 14 -4.79 8.39 -28.22
C LEU A 14 -3.75 8.29 -29.35
N LEU A 15 -3.05 7.15 -29.46
CA LEU A 15 -2.13 6.93 -30.57
C LEU A 15 -2.85 6.94 -31.91
N HIS A 16 -4.01 6.29 -31.99
CA HIS A 16 -4.81 6.25 -33.21
C HIS A 16 -5.24 7.65 -33.66
N VAL A 17 -5.69 8.51 -32.73
CA VAL A 17 -6.09 9.89 -33.03
C VAL A 17 -4.90 10.72 -33.52
N ILE A 18 -3.73 10.55 -32.89
CA ILE A 18 -2.50 11.23 -33.32
C ILE A 18 -2.07 10.73 -34.70
N ASP A 19 -2.10 9.43 -34.95
CA ASP A 19 -1.72 8.85 -36.24
C ASP A 19 -2.69 9.26 -37.36
N GLN A 20 -4.00 9.29 -37.08
CA GLN A 20 -5.02 9.76 -38.02
C GLN A 20 -4.93 11.25 -38.34
N SER A 21 -4.33 12.06 -37.45
CA SER A 21 -4.13 13.48 -37.72
C SER A 21 -3.20 13.74 -38.91
N GLY A 22 -2.33 12.78 -39.24
CA GLY A 22 -1.29 12.94 -40.26
C GLY A 22 -0.23 13.98 -39.90
N LEU A 23 -0.24 14.51 -38.67
CA LEU A 23 0.67 15.54 -38.20
C LEU A 23 1.86 14.96 -37.45
N ASP A 24 2.97 15.71 -37.45
CA ASP A 24 4.01 15.50 -36.45
C ASP A 24 3.43 15.72 -35.04
N PRO A 25 3.80 14.92 -34.02
CA PRO A 25 3.26 15.06 -32.67
C PRO A 25 3.41 16.44 -32.07
N LYS A 26 4.48 17.19 -32.38
CA LYS A 26 4.62 18.56 -31.87
C LYS A 26 3.54 19.47 -32.44
N THR A 27 3.26 19.33 -33.73
CA THR A 27 2.21 20.08 -34.43
C THR A 27 0.82 19.70 -33.91
N CYS A 28 0.57 18.40 -33.71
CA CYS A 28 -0.67 17.94 -33.08
C CYS A 28 -0.87 18.55 -31.68
N PHE A 29 0.16 18.52 -30.82
CA PHE A 29 0.06 19.14 -29.50
C PHE A 29 -0.06 20.66 -29.53
N ALA A 30 0.55 21.33 -30.51
CA ALA A 30 0.39 22.77 -30.70
C ALA A 30 -1.07 23.13 -31.00
N GLU A 31 -1.74 22.36 -31.86
CA GLU A 31 -3.15 22.57 -32.18
C GLU A 31 -4.10 22.25 -31.02
N LEU A 32 -3.70 21.36 -30.13
CA LEU A 32 -4.39 21.13 -28.85
C LEU A 32 -4.17 22.26 -27.83
N GLY A 33 -3.39 23.29 -28.19
CA GLY A 33 -3.11 24.46 -27.35
C GLY A 33 -1.99 24.25 -26.34
N PHE A 34 -1.17 23.20 -26.47
CA PHE A 34 -0.01 23.01 -25.62
C PHE A 34 1.18 23.83 -26.13
N THR A 35 1.67 24.75 -25.29
CA THR A 35 2.90 25.51 -25.54
C THR A 35 4.15 24.80 -25.01
N ASN A 36 3.99 23.94 -23.99
CA ASN A 36 5.05 23.13 -23.42
C ASN A 36 4.96 21.68 -23.92
N PHE A 37 5.63 21.39 -25.03
CA PHE A 37 5.60 20.09 -25.69
C PHE A 37 6.17 18.96 -24.84
N SER A 38 7.22 19.22 -24.06
CA SER A 38 7.81 18.21 -23.17
C SER A 38 6.78 17.73 -22.13
N LYS A 39 6.04 18.66 -21.52
CA LYS A 39 4.95 18.30 -20.59
C LYS A 39 3.75 17.68 -21.29
N ALA A 40 3.48 18.00 -22.54
CA ALA A 40 2.39 17.36 -23.31
C ALA A 40 2.73 15.91 -23.64
N ILE A 41 3.98 15.66 -24.05
CA ILE A 41 4.52 14.32 -24.29
C ILE A 41 4.53 13.50 -23.00
N GLU A 42 4.96 14.07 -21.86
CA GLU A 42 4.92 13.37 -20.57
C GLU A 42 3.48 12.95 -20.20
N ARG A 43 2.49 13.82 -20.44
CA ARG A 43 1.07 13.48 -20.21
C ARG A 43 0.61 12.34 -21.09
N LEU A 44 0.97 12.35 -22.38
CA LEU A 44 0.68 11.22 -23.27
C LEU A 44 1.37 9.96 -22.78
N ASP A 45 2.66 10.01 -22.47
CA ASP A 45 3.44 8.87 -22.00
C ASP A 45 2.85 8.25 -20.72
N ARG A 46 2.26 9.05 -19.82
CA ARG A 46 1.51 8.53 -18.66
C ARG A 46 0.30 7.70 -19.08
N TRP A 47 -0.53 8.21 -19.99
CA TRP A 47 -1.66 7.44 -20.54
C TRP A 47 -1.21 6.18 -21.27
N LEU A 48 -0.09 6.23 -22.00
CA LEU A 48 0.45 5.08 -22.73
C LEU A 48 1.02 4.00 -21.81
N GLY A 49 1.75 4.41 -20.77
CA GLY A 49 2.50 3.53 -19.87
C GLY A 49 1.69 3.01 -18.68
N TYR A 50 0.74 3.79 -18.18
CA TYR A 50 -0.02 3.46 -16.97
C TYR A 50 -1.53 3.36 -17.20
N GLY A 51 -2.04 3.75 -18.37
CA GLY A 51 -3.49 3.81 -18.60
C GLY A 51 -4.18 4.91 -17.81
N GLU A 52 -3.43 5.73 -17.09
CA GLU A 52 -3.92 6.85 -16.29
C GLU A 52 -3.04 8.07 -16.57
N GLY A 53 -3.64 9.25 -16.56
CA GLY A 53 -2.92 10.47 -16.84
C GLY A 53 -3.74 11.71 -16.53
N ASN A 54 -3.18 12.85 -16.88
CA ASN A 54 -3.85 14.12 -16.66
C ASN A 54 -5.03 14.29 -17.64
N ALA A 55 -6.21 14.59 -17.11
CA ALA A 55 -7.46 14.73 -17.87
C ALA A 55 -7.42 15.86 -18.92
N LEU A 56 -6.58 16.88 -18.72
CA LEU A 56 -6.46 18.03 -19.63
C LEU A 56 -6.16 17.60 -21.07
N LEU A 57 -5.40 16.52 -21.28
CA LEU A 57 -5.13 16.03 -22.63
C LEU A 57 -6.43 15.55 -23.32
N LEU A 58 -7.28 14.82 -22.58
CA LEU A 58 -8.56 14.32 -23.10
C LEU A 58 -9.53 15.47 -23.33
N GLU A 59 -9.63 16.41 -22.39
CA GLU A 59 -10.48 17.60 -22.50
C GLU A 59 -10.11 18.44 -23.73
N ARG A 60 -8.80 18.64 -23.96
CA ARG A 60 -8.30 19.38 -25.13
C ARG A 60 -8.57 18.63 -26.43
N LEU A 61 -8.43 17.30 -26.45
CA LEU A 61 -8.76 16.49 -27.61
C LEU A 61 -10.25 16.56 -27.96
N GLN A 62 -11.13 16.43 -26.96
CA GLN A 62 -12.58 16.56 -27.15
C GLN A 62 -13.00 17.94 -27.66
N SER A 63 -12.29 19.00 -27.26
CA SER A 63 -12.58 20.38 -27.67
C SER A 63 -11.84 20.82 -28.95
N SER A 64 -11.08 19.91 -29.58
CA SER A 64 -10.27 20.22 -30.76
C SER A 64 -10.90 19.76 -32.05
N ARG A 65 -10.28 20.08 -33.19
CA ARG A 65 -10.66 19.51 -34.49
C ARG A 65 -10.50 17.99 -34.58
N PHE A 66 -9.74 17.38 -33.65
CA PHE A 66 -9.58 15.93 -33.51
C PHE A 66 -10.63 15.32 -32.58
N ALA A 67 -11.78 16.00 -32.43
CA ALA A 67 -12.84 15.63 -31.49
C ALA A 67 -13.12 14.14 -31.54
N ILE A 68 -12.76 13.47 -30.44
CA ILE A 68 -13.06 12.07 -30.23
C ILE A 68 -14.55 11.98 -29.91
N ASP A 69 -15.25 11.06 -30.57
CA ASP A 69 -16.65 10.79 -30.24
C ASP A 69 -16.80 10.53 -28.74
N ALA A 70 -17.73 11.25 -28.11
CA ALA A 70 -17.89 11.21 -26.66
C ALA A 70 -18.35 9.84 -26.15
N ASN A 71 -19.10 9.10 -26.95
CA ASN A 71 -19.54 7.74 -26.59
C ASN A 71 -18.39 6.75 -26.71
N LEU A 72 -17.58 6.84 -27.77
CA LEU A 72 -16.36 6.05 -27.94
C LEU A 72 -15.38 6.31 -26.79
N LEU A 73 -15.13 7.57 -26.43
CA LEU A 73 -14.25 7.89 -25.31
C LEU A 73 -14.76 7.29 -24.00
N ARG A 74 -16.07 7.41 -23.73
CA ARG A 74 -16.69 6.84 -22.52
C ARG A 74 -16.54 5.32 -22.50
N GLN A 75 -16.78 4.65 -23.63
CA GLN A 75 -16.62 3.21 -23.75
C GLN A 75 -15.17 2.79 -23.49
N VAL A 76 -14.21 3.42 -24.16
CA VAL A 76 -12.78 3.10 -24.02
C VAL A 76 -12.27 3.37 -22.61
N MET A 77 -12.75 4.44 -21.96
CA MET A 77 -12.44 4.72 -20.56
C MET A 77 -12.99 3.62 -19.64
N ALA A 78 -14.24 3.18 -19.83
CA ALA A 78 -14.81 2.09 -19.05
C ALA A 78 -14.03 0.77 -19.23
N GLU A 79 -13.64 0.43 -20.45
CA GLU A 79 -12.79 -0.74 -20.74
C GLU A 79 -11.41 -0.62 -20.07
N ASN A 80 -10.82 0.58 -20.08
CA ASN A 80 -9.56 0.87 -19.42
C ASN A 80 -9.65 0.74 -17.89
N ASP A 81 -10.74 1.24 -17.29
CA ASP A 81 -10.97 1.16 -15.85
C ASP A 81 -11.11 -0.30 -15.39
N VAL A 82 -11.83 -1.13 -16.16
CA VAL A 82 -11.92 -2.58 -15.89
C VAL A 82 -10.54 -3.24 -15.92
N LEU A 83 -9.69 -2.86 -16.90
CA LEU A 83 -8.33 -3.38 -16.99
C LEU A 83 -7.47 -2.93 -15.81
N LEU A 84 -7.53 -1.65 -15.43
CA LEU A 84 -6.81 -1.09 -14.29
C LEU A 84 -7.22 -1.75 -12.99
N GLN A 85 -8.52 -1.95 -12.78
CA GLN A 85 -9.07 -2.62 -11.61
C GLN A 85 -8.52 -4.05 -11.48
N ARG A 86 -8.56 -4.83 -12.58
CA ARG A 86 -7.97 -6.19 -12.60
C ARG A 86 -6.48 -6.19 -12.27
N LYS A 87 -5.73 -5.21 -12.79
CA LYS A 87 -4.29 -5.08 -12.49
C LYS A 87 -4.05 -4.75 -11.02
N ARG A 88 -4.84 -3.83 -10.45
CA ARG A 88 -4.78 -3.46 -9.03
C ARG A 88 -5.09 -4.66 -8.15
N GLU A 89 -6.16 -5.39 -8.43
CA GLU A 89 -6.53 -6.61 -7.69
C GLU A 89 -5.44 -7.68 -7.78
N ALA A 90 -4.86 -7.90 -8.96
CA ALA A 90 -3.76 -8.84 -9.12
C ALA A 90 -2.50 -8.40 -8.36
N ALA A 91 -2.18 -7.11 -8.36
CA ALA A 91 -1.07 -6.54 -7.62
C ALA A 91 -1.29 -6.67 -6.10
N THR A 92 -2.47 -6.29 -5.60
CA THR A 92 -2.84 -6.47 -4.19
C THR A 92 -2.76 -7.93 -3.78
N LYS A 93 -3.31 -8.86 -4.56
CA LYS A 93 -3.22 -10.30 -4.28
C LYS A 93 -1.77 -10.79 -4.28
N HIS A 94 -0.94 -10.28 -5.19
CA HIS A 94 0.48 -10.62 -5.23
C HIS A 94 1.22 -10.09 -3.98
N GLU A 95 0.98 -8.85 -3.60
CA GLU A 95 1.52 -8.22 -2.39
C GLU A 95 1.08 -8.96 -1.12
N GLU A 96 -0.21 -9.28 -0.99
CA GLU A 96 -0.75 -10.08 0.10
C GLU A 96 -0.11 -11.47 0.17
N ASN A 97 0.06 -12.14 -0.98
CA ASN A 97 0.72 -13.44 -1.02
C ASN A 97 2.20 -13.35 -0.65
N ALA A 98 2.89 -12.30 -1.10
CA ALA A 98 4.28 -12.05 -0.72
C ALA A 98 4.39 -11.76 0.79
N ALA A 99 3.48 -10.95 1.33
CA ALA A 99 3.41 -10.64 2.75
C ALA A 99 3.08 -11.88 3.60
N ARG A 100 2.15 -12.74 3.13
CA ARG A 100 1.82 -14.01 3.79
C ARG A 100 2.99 -14.99 3.78
N LYS A 101 3.73 -15.10 2.67
CA LYS A 101 4.92 -15.95 2.56
C LYS A 101 6.10 -15.45 3.39
N GLY A 102 6.29 -14.13 3.47
CA GLY A 102 7.32 -13.49 4.27
C GLY A 102 6.92 -13.21 5.71
N PHE A 103 5.75 -13.68 6.15
CA PHE A 103 5.28 -13.44 7.50
C PHE A 103 6.10 -14.26 8.50
N GLU A 104 6.63 -13.57 9.50
CA GLU A 104 7.28 -14.18 10.64
C GLU A 104 6.47 -13.84 11.91
N PRO A 105 6.13 -14.85 12.74
CA PRO A 105 5.48 -14.61 14.02
C PRO A 105 6.30 -13.64 14.85
N ARG A 106 5.64 -12.64 15.42
CA ARG A 106 6.31 -11.58 16.18
C ARG A 106 5.53 -11.20 17.42
N LEU A 107 6.28 -10.78 18.43
CA LEU A 107 5.76 -10.21 19.66
C LEU A 107 5.96 -8.70 19.61
N GLU A 108 4.87 -7.96 19.43
CA GLU A 108 4.88 -6.50 19.38
C GLU A 108 4.60 -5.90 20.76
N VAL A 109 5.31 -4.83 21.11
CA VAL A 109 5.06 -4.05 22.31
C VAL A 109 3.84 -3.16 22.11
N ILE A 110 2.96 -3.13 23.10
CA ILE A 110 1.88 -2.15 23.22
C ILE A 110 2.36 -1.04 24.16
N PRO A 111 2.67 0.16 23.64
CA PRO A 111 3.05 1.31 24.46
C PRO A 111 1.82 2.06 25.00
N GLU A 112 2.05 2.86 26.06
CA GLU A 112 1.08 3.77 26.66
C GLU A 112 0.63 4.89 25.70
N PHE A 113 1.56 5.42 24.89
CA PHE A 113 1.26 6.46 23.90
C PHE A 113 1.32 5.92 22.47
N SER A 114 0.42 6.44 21.63
CA SER A 114 0.38 6.11 20.20
C SER A 114 1.70 6.49 19.50
N ARG A 115 2.06 5.71 18.49
CA ARG A 115 3.24 5.96 17.66
C ARG A 115 3.10 7.31 16.92
N PRO A 116 4.13 8.18 16.91
CA PRO A 116 4.09 9.41 16.12
C PRO A 116 3.89 9.11 14.63
N THR A 117 2.95 9.81 13.98
CA THR A 117 2.65 9.66 12.55
C THR A 117 3.56 10.50 11.65
N GLN A 118 4.29 11.47 12.21
CA GLN A 118 5.20 12.32 11.46
C GLN A 118 6.45 11.53 11.04
N ILE A 119 6.75 11.49 9.73
CA ILE A 119 7.85 10.72 9.11
C ILE A 119 9.20 10.93 9.82
N THR A 120 9.51 12.16 10.22
CA THR A 120 10.75 12.50 10.94
C THR A 120 10.82 11.78 12.28
N MET A 121 9.73 11.76 13.04
CA MET A 121 9.66 11.07 14.33
C MET A 121 9.62 9.55 14.14
N PHE A 122 8.95 9.03 13.11
CA PHE A 122 8.95 7.61 12.78
C PHE A 122 10.38 7.12 12.47
N SER A 123 11.15 7.90 11.72
CA SER A 123 12.55 7.60 11.40
C SER A 123 13.45 7.61 12.65
N LEU A 124 13.33 8.63 13.51
CA LEU A 124 14.13 8.75 14.74
C LEU A 124 13.83 7.66 15.78
N THR A 125 12.56 7.27 15.87
CA THR A 125 12.10 6.21 16.78
C THR A 125 12.46 4.80 16.28
N GLY A 126 12.98 4.66 15.05
CA GLY A 126 13.37 3.38 14.45
C GLY A 126 12.21 2.59 13.83
N GLY A 127 11.07 3.25 13.63
CA GLY A 127 9.87 2.68 13.01
C GLY A 127 9.35 1.41 13.69
N ASN A 128 8.64 0.58 12.91
CA ASN A 128 7.96 -0.62 13.41
C ASN A 128 8.91 -1.74 13.89
N ARG A 129 10.21 -1.66 13.57
CA ARG A 129 11.18 -2.74 13.88
C ARG A 129 11.69 -2.71 15.32
N ARG A 130 11.69 -1.55 16.00
CA ARG A 130 12.24 -1.43 17.37
C ARG A 130 11.32 -1.96 18.47
N PHE A 131 10.04 -2.18 18.16
CA PHE A 131 9.03 -2.58 19.13
C PHE A 131 8.63 -4.06 18.99
N GLY A 132 9.37 -4.83 18.19
CA GLY A 132 9.15 -6.26 18.00
C GLY A 132 10.28 -7.07 18.63
N THR A 133 9.94 -8.13 19.36
CA THR A 133 10.91 -9.18 19.72
C THR A 133 10.78 -10.32 18.71
N GLY A 134 11.90 -10.72 18.10
CA GLY A 134 11.96 -11.89 17.24
C GLY A 134 11.66 -13.15 18.05
N LEU A 135 10.78 -14.00 17.53
CA LEU A 135 10.42 -15.27 18.13
C LEU A 135 11.18 -16.41 17.45
N PRO A 136 11.28 -17.59 18.07
CA PRO A 136 11.89 -18.75 17.45
C PRO A 136 11.26 -19.06 16.09
N ASN A 137 12.11 -19.39 15.12
CA ASN A 137 11.65 -19.82 13.80
C ASN A 137 10.71 -21.01 13.93
N GLY A 138 9.53 -20.91 13.32
CA GLY A 138 8.52 -21.98 13.35
C GLY A 138 7.73 -22.11 14.65
N ILE A 139 7.80 -21.14 15.57
CA ILE A 139 6.96 -21.13 16.80
C ILE A 139 5.47 -21.32 16.50
N SER A 140 4.99 -20.83 15.36
CA SER A 140 3.59 -20.97 14.93
C SER A 140 3.16 -22.42 14.66
N ALA A 141 4.11 -23.34 14.45
CA ALA A 141 3.84 -24.76 14.27
C ALA A 141 3.78 -25.55 15.59
N TRP A 142 4.14 -24.92 16.72
CA TRP A 142 4.07 -25.58 18.02
C TRP A 142 2.62 -25.71 18.50
N PRO A 143 2.32 -26.67 19.39
CA PRO A 143 1.06 -26.67 20.13
C PRO A 143 0.82 -25.32 20.81
N TRP A 144 -0.43 -24.88 20.83
CA TRP A 144 -0.79 -23.55 21.35
C TRP A 144 -0.33 -23.33 22.80
N ASP A 145 -0.49 -24.34 23.65
CA ASP A 145 -0.06 -24.27 25.05
C ASP A 145 1.46 -24.09 25.19
N ASP A 146 2.25 -24.69 24.30
CA ASP A 146 3.71 -24.53 24.25
C ASP A 146 4.11 -23.14 23.77
N GLN A 147 3.37 -22.58 22.80
CA GLN A 147 3.55 -21.19 22.36
C GLN A 147 3.30 -20.24 23.54
N LEU A 148 2.19 -20.42 24.27
CA LEU A 148 1.86 -19.61 25.43
C LEU A 148 2.88 -19.74 26.56
N ALA A 149 3.32 -20.97 26.86
CA ALA A 149 4.36 -21.20 27.86
C ALA A 149 5.67 -20.47 27.49
N TYR A 150 6.04 -20.48 26.21
CA TYR A 150 7.20 -19.73 25.72
C TYR A 150 7.00 -18.22 25.85
N LEU A 151 5.85 -17.69 25.44
CA LEU A 151 5.54 -16.26 25.52
C LEU A 151 5.51 -15.76 26.97
N LYS A 152 4.94 -16.54 27.89
CA LYS A 152 4.91 -16.25 29.32
C LYS A 152 6.31 -16.12 29.94
N ARG A 153 7.31 -16.78 29.36
CA ARG A 153 8.72 -16.61 29.75
C ARG A 153 9.36 -15.38 29.10
N VAL A 154 9.18 -15.18 27.79
CA VAL A 154 9.89 -14.12 27.03
C VAL A 154 9.33 -12.72 27.27
N VAL A 155 8.03 -12.60 27.54
CA VAL A 155 7.39 -11.30 27.80
C VAL A 155 8.00 -10.57 29.01
N PRO A 156 8.14 -11.19 30.20
CA PRO A 156 8.82 -10.58 31.33
C PRO A 156 10.28 -10.22 31.04
N GLU A 157 11.01 -11.08 30.33
CA GLU A 157 12.41 -10.82 29.93
C GLU A 157 12.51 -9.59 29.02
N SER A 158 11.63 -9.48 28.02
CA SER A 158 11.52 -8.32 27.15
C SER A 158 11.16 -7.06 27.95
N PHE A 159 10.21 -7.16 28.89
CA PHE A 159 9.79 -6.03 29.72
C PHE A 159 10.95 -5.53 30.60
N ALA A 160 11.67 -6.45 31.24
CA ALA A 160 12.84 -6.15 32.06
C ALA A 160 13.98 -5.54 31.24
N LYS A 161 14.27 -6.08 30.06
CA LYS A 161 15.29 -5.56 29.13
C LYS A 161 15.05 -4.09 28.76
N HIS A 162 13.78 -3.70 28.61
CA HIS A 162 13.38 -2.33 28.29
C HIS A 162 13.01 -1.51 29.54
N GLN A 163 13.25 -2.02 30.74
CA GLN A 163 12.93 -1.37 32.01
C GLN A 163 11.46 -0.89 32.08
N GLY A 164 10.55 -1.65 31.45
CA GLY A 164 9.13 -1.34 31.38
C GLY A 164 8.75 -0.11 30.55
N ARG A 165 9.65 0.38 29.69
CA ARG A 165 9.43 1.61 28.90
C ARG A 165 9.85 1.45 27.45
N THR A 166 9.22 2.24 26.60
CA THR A 166 9.57 2.36 25.19
C THR A 166 10.27 3.69 24.95
N TYR A 167 11.12 3.76 23.92
CA TYR A 167 11.65 5.04 23.47
C TYR A 167 10.52 5.88 22.89
N PHE A 168 10.31 7.07 23.46
CA PHE A 168 9.33 8.09 23.04
C PHE A 168 7.84 7.74 23.17
N THR A 169 7.47 6.50 23.49
CA THR A 169 6.06 6.06 23.54
C THR A 169 5.58 5.64 24.94
N GLY A 170 6.32 6.03 25.98
CA GLY A 170 5.88 5.90 27.38
C GLY A 170 6.14 4.52 27.97
N LYS A 171 5.29 4.09 28.90
CA LYS A 171 5.41 2.76 29.53
C LYS A 171 4.96 1.65 28.58
N ILE A 172 5.47 0.45 28.80
CA ILE A 172 4.96 -0.77 28.17
C ILE A 172 3.70 -1.19 28.94
N VAL A 173 2.55 -1.22 28.27
CA VAL A 173 1.26 -1.62 28.89
C VAL A 173 0.89 -3.06 28.58
N GLY A 174 1.53 -3.67 27.59
CA GLY A 174 1.32 -5.07 27.25
C GLY A 174 2.04 -5.46 25.97
N TYR A 175 1.67 -6.62 25.45
CA TYR A 175 2.23 -7.17 24.22
C TYR A 175 1.14 -7.72 23.33
N LEU A 176 1.43 -7.79 22.04
CA LEU A 176 0.56 -8.33 21.02
C LEU A 176 1.32 -9.45 20.30
N TYR A 177 0.78 -10.66 20.37
CA TYR A 177 1.32 -11.81 19.67
C TYR A 177 0.46 -12.12 18.44
N ARG A 178 1.11 -12.30 17.30
CA ARG A 178 0.46 -12.78 16.08
C ARG A 178 1.16 -14.06 15.61
N ALA A 179 0.46 -15.19 15.71
CA ALA A 179 0.98 -16.50 15.35
C ALA A 179 1.05 -16.72 13.83
N THR A 180 0.04 -16.28 13.10
CA THR A 180 -0.02 -16.41 11.63
C THR A 180 -0.49 -15.11 10.99
N PHE A 181 -0.27 -14.96 9.68
CA PHE A 181 -0.67 -13.77 8.94
C PHE A 181 -2.18 -13.49 9.09
N ASP A 182 -3.01 -14.52 8.96
CA ASP A 182 -4.47 -14.43 8.92
C ASP A 182 -5.15 -14.57 10.31
N SER A 183 -4.42 -14.97 11.36
CA SER A 183 -4.98 -15.05 12.71
C SER A 183 -5.17 -13.68 13.35
N GLU A 184 -6.26 -13.52 14.10
CA GLU A 184 -6.41 -12.38 15.00
C GLU A 184 -5.27 -12.37 16.04
N PRO A 185 -4.72 -11.19 16.35
CA PRO A 185 -3.63 -11.11 17.30
C PRO A 185 -4.15 -11.28 18.73
N VAL A 186 -3.34 -11.90 19.57
CA VAL A 186 -3.65 -12.17 20.97
C VAL A 186 -2.91 -11.17 21.85
N GLN A 187 -3.63 -10.54 22.79
CA GLN A 187 -3.06 -9.58 23.71
C GLN A 187 -2.57 -10.27 24.99
N LEU A 188 -1.37 -9.90 25.42
CA LEU A 188 -0.70 -10.37 26.61
C LEU A 188 -0.44 -9.19 27.56
N THR A 189 -0.54 -9.45 28.86
CA THR A 189 -0.12 -8.51 29.91
C THR A 189 1.41 -8.37 29.92
N VAL A 190 1.95 -7.47 30.75
CA VAL A 190 3.40 -7.34 30.97
C VAL A 190 4.03 -8.56 31.67
N THR A 191 3.20 -9.44 32.27
CA THR A 191 3.62 -10.72 32.85
C THR A 191 3.53 -11.88 31.87
N GLY A 192 2.99 -11.65 30.66
CA GLY A 192 2.83 -12.67 29.63
C GLY A 192 1.58 -13.54 29.82
N ASP A 193 0.64 -13.12 30.66
CA ASP A 193 -0.67 -13.76 30.79
C ASP A 193 -1.61 -13.24 29.69
N LEU A 194 -2.53 -14.10 29.25
CA LEU A 194 -3.56 -13.71 28.29
C LEU A 194 -4.48 -12.65 28.90
N VAL A 195 -4.77 -11.61 28.13
CA VAL A 195 -5.84 -10.69 28.49
C VAL A 195 -7.16 -11.34 28.10
N THR A 196 -7.89 -11.88 29.08
CA THR A 196 -9.26 -12.34 28.90
C THR A 196 -10.13 -11.11 28.64
N GLN A 197 -10.51 -10.85 27.40
CA GLN A 197 -11.37 -9.73 27.07
C GLN A 197 -12.85 -10.14 27.15
N GLU A 198 -13.64 -9.39 27.94
CA GLU A 198 -15.11 -9.40 27.87
C GLU A 198 -15.65 -8.51 26.73
N GLU A 199 -14.81 -7.70 26.07
CA GLU A 199 -15.17 -6.86 24.92
C GLU A 199 -14.21 -7.05 23.72
N PRO A 200 -14.71 -7.09 22.48
CA PRO A 200 -13.88 -7.39 21.31
C PRO A 200 -12.84 -6.31 20.99
N LEU A 201 -11.60 -6.74 20.70
CA LEU A 201 -10.40 -6.00 20.27
C LEU A 201 -10.55 -4.98 19.10
N SER A 202 -11.74 -4.79 18.53
CA SER A 202 -11.95 -4.04 17.29
C SER A 202 -11.49 -2.56 17.38
N LEU A 203 -11.50 -1.97 18.57
CA LEU A 203 -11.03 -0.59 18.79
C LEU A 203 -9.51 -0.48 19.04
N ALA A 204 -8.88 -1.49 19.65
CA ALA A 204 -7.44 -1.44 19.95
C ALA A 204 -6.55 -1.71 18.73
N VAL A 205 -7.00 -2.59 17.82
CA VAL A 205 -6.24 -2.98 16.60
C VAL A 205 -6.28 -1.90 15.52
N SER A 206 -7.21 -0.94 15.61
CA SER A 206 -7.30 0.21 14.70
C SER A 206 -6.03 1.08 14.71
N TYR A 207 -5.25 1.04 15.80
CA TYR A 207 -4.01 1.81 15.94
C TYR A 207 -2.76 1.16 15.31
N LEU A 208 -2.81 -0.13 15.00
CA LEU A 208 -1.70 -0.86 14.36
C LEU A 208 -1.91 -1.10 12.86
N ARG A 209 -3.15 -0.95 12.37
CA ARG A 209 -3.51 -1.18 10.95
C ARG A 209 -3.36 0.04 10.03
N LEU A 210 -2.96 1.21 10.53
CA LEU A 210 -2.72 2.38 9.68
C LEU A 210 -1.29 2.38 9.12
N ARG A 211 -1.14 1.58 8.06
CA ARG A 211 -0.22 1.64 6.90
C ARG A 211 1.28 1.88 7.16
#